data_AF-A0A9X4E2R7-F1
#
_entry.id   AF-A0A9X4E2R7-F1
#
_cell.length_a   1.000
_cell.length_b   1.000
_cell.length_c   1.000
_cell.angle_alpha   90.00
_cell.angle_beta   90.00
_cell.angle_gamma   90.00
#
_symmetry.space_group_name_H-M   'P 1'
#
loop_
_entity.id
_entity.type
_entity.pdbx_description
1 polymer ?
#
loop_
_entity_poly.entity_id
_entity_poly.type
_entity_poly.pdbx_seq_one_letter_code
_entity_poly.pdbx_strand_id
1 'polypeptide(L)'
;MKKIPYHNTQNHAVFIGGVMVPPGETRLVDGSLLPPVPHQHPETVAADPLAELLKGKVDEITAQLEHLSPDELERLGDMEQTGQQRKGVLGAVAERLLALSAEQQEQG
;
A
#
# COMPACT_ATOMS: atom_id res chain seq x y z
N MET A 1 22.90 -25.52 12.37
CA MET A 1 23.40 -24.21 11.92
C MET A 1 22.48 -23.72 10.80
N LYS A 2 21.55 -22.80 11.11
CA LYS A 2 20.59 -22.27 10.13
C LYS A 2 21.29 -21.11 9.42
N LYS A 3 21.87 -21.37 8.26
CA LYS A 3 22.50 -20.32 7.46
C LYS A 3 21.42 -19.45 6.83
N ILE A 4 21.44 -18.16 7.12
CA ILE A 4 20.53 -17.18 6.54
C ILE A 4 21.31 -16.13 5.76
N PRO A 5 20.75 -15.60 4.66
CA PRO A 5 21.37 -14.48 3.95
C PRO A 5 21.34 -13.24 4.85
N TYR A 6 22.50 -12.65 5.07
CA TYR A 6 22.67 -11.36 5.72
C TYR A 6 23.25 -10.37 4.72
N HIS A 7 22.53 -9.27 4.49
CA HIS A 7 22.97 -8.15 3.67
C HIS A 7 23.57 -7.08 4.58
N ASN A 8 24.82 -6.70 4.33
CA ASN A 8 25.47 -5.66 5.12
C ASN A 8 25.12 -4.27 4.59
N THR A 9 24.22 -3.59 5.28
CA THR A 9 23.83 -2.19 5.02
C THR A 9 24.77 -1.16 5.64
N GLN A 10 25.75 -1.58 6.43
CA GLN A 10 26.70 -0.69 7.09
C GLN A 10 27.83 -0.28 6.15
N ASN A 11 28.50 0.84 6.45
CA ASN A 11 29.59 1.37 5.64
C ASN A 11 30.96 0.73 5.97
N HIS A 12 30.97 -0.40 6.67
CA HIS A 12 32.17 -1.16 7.07
C HIS A 12 31.87 -2.65 7.06
N ALA A 13 32.91 -3.49 7.05
CA ALA A 13 32.75 -4.94 7.03
C ALA A 13 32.23 -5.48 8.38
N VAL A 14 31.27 -6.40 8.33
CA VAL A 14 30.65 -7.03 9.50
C VAL A 14 31.11 -8.48 9.59
N PHE A 15 31.53 -8.92 10.78
CA PHE A 15 31.98 -10.29 11.02
C PHE A 15 30.96 -11.07 11.85
N ILE A 16 30.38 -12.12 11.27
CA ILE A 16 29.36 -12.95 11.92
C ILE A 16 29.83 -14.41 11.92
N GLY A 17 30.15 -14.96 13.08
CA GLY A 17 30.56 -16.36 13.21
C GLY A 17 31.77 -16.74 12.36
N GLY A 18 32.70 -15.80 12.14
CA GLY A 18 33.88 -15.99 11.28
C GLY A 18 33.65 -15.69 9.80
N VAL A 19 32.41 -15.37 9.38
CA VAL A 19 32.11 -14.90 8.03
C VAL A 19 32.21 -13.38 7.99
N MET A 20 33.14 -12.86 7.19
CA MET A 20 33.23 -11.43 6.88
C MET A 20 32.26 -11.08 5.76
N VAL A 21 31.39 -10.10 5.99
CA VAL A 21 30.44 -9.55 5.02
C VAL A 21 30.83 -8.10 4.71
N PRO A 22 31.37 -7.80 3.52
CA PRO A 22 31.75 -6.44 3.14
C PRO A 22 30.51 -5.53 2.97
N PRO A 23 30.68 -4.19 3.03
CA PRO A 23 29.58 -3.23 2.88
C PRO A 23 28.88 -3.40 1.52
N GLY A 24 27.55 -3.46 1.52
CA GLY A 24 26.73 -3.65 0.33
C GLY A 24 26.67 -5.08 -0.23
N GLU A 25 27.32 -6.05 0.42
CA GLU A 25 27.30 -7.45 -0.01
C GLU A 25 26.37 -8.31 0.86
N THR A 26 25.87 -9.40 0.26
CA THR A 26 25.04 -10.40 0.96
C THR A 26 25.81 -11.71 1.09
N ARG A 27 25.90 -12.25 2.31
CA ARG A 27 26.53 -13.56 2.58
C ARG A 27 25.69 -14.44 3.49
N LEU A 28 25.90 -15.75 3.38
CA LEU A 28 25.28 -16.75 4.23
C LEU A 28 26.00 -16.83 5.57
N VAL A 29 25.33 -16.42 6.64
CA VAL A 29 25.85 -16.39 8.01
C VAL A 29 25.01 -17.27 8.92
N ASP A 30 25.54 -17.68 10.07
CA ASP A 30 24.75 -18.43 11.04
C ASP A 30 23.74 -17.51 11.73
N GLY A 31 22.44 -17.78 11.52
CA GLY A 31 21.37 -16.93 12.00
C GLY A 31 21.23 -16.88 13.52
N SER A 32 21.83 -17.83 14.25
CA SER A 32 21.82 -17.80 15.73
C SER A 32 22.79 -16.78 16.31
N LEU A 33 23.73 -16.27 15.51
CA LEU A 33 24.73 -15.26 15.91
C LEU A 33 24.33 -13.84 15.49
N LEU A 34 23.26 -13.70 14.72
CA LEU A 34 22.73 -12.40 14.37
C LEU A 34 21.96 -11.84 15.58
N PRO A 35 22.09 -10.54 15.88
CA PRO A 35 21.12 -9.90 16.75
C PRO A 35 19.71 -10.08 16.15
N PRO A 36 18.64 -10.05 16.95
CA PRO A 36 17.29 -10.06 16.43
C PRO A 36 17.13 -8.84 15.51
N VAL A 37 17.33 -9.05 14.21
CA VAL A 37 17.13 -8.02 13.20
C VAL A 37 15.63 -7.74 13.17
N PRO A 38 15.19 -6.47 13.33
CA PRO A 38 13.83 -6.13 12.95
C PRO A 38 13.67 -6.59 11.51
N HIS A 39 12.71 -7.47 11.29
CA HIS A 39 12.47 -8.07 10.00
C HIS A 39 12.06 -6.92 9.08
N GLN A 40 13.03 -6.38 8.33
CA GLN A 40 12.71 -5.60 7.15
C GLN A 40 12.20 -6.61 6.12
N HIS A 41 10.95 -7.05 6.31
CA HIS A 41 10.13 -7.37 5.17
C HIS A 41 10.26 -6.18 4.21
N PRO A 42 10.39 -6.39 2.89
CA PRO A 42 9.98 -5.33 1.99
C PRO A 42 8.56 -4.98 2.45
N GLU A 43 8.37 -3.79 2.98
CA GLU A 43 7.06 -3.18 3.05
C GLU A 43 6.60 -3.16 1.59
N THR A 44 5.88 -4.20 1.17
CA THR A 44 4.72 -3.99 0.34
C THR A 44 3.92 -2.96 1.10
N VAL A 45 4.17 -1.69 0.78
CA VAL A 45 3.24 -0.60 1.03
C VAL A 45 1.89 -1.20 0.69
N ALA A 46 1.06 -1.46 1.72
CA ALA A 46 -0.26 -1.97 1.51
C ALA A 46 -0.90 -0.97 0.56
N ALA A 47 -1.09 -1.37 -0.70
CA ALA A 47 -1.59 -0.45 -1.70
C ALA A 47 -2.94 0.01 -1.18
N ASP A 48 -3.14 1.33 -1.06
CA ASP A 48 -4.45 1.85 -0.70
C ASP A 48 -5.48 1.18 -1.62
N PRO A 49 -6.48 0.48 -1.09
CA PRO A 49 -7.42 -0.30 -1.92
C PRO A 49 -8.16 0.61 -2.91
N LEU A 50 -8.40 1.87 -2.53
CA LEU A 50 -8.94 2.91 -3.41
C LEU A 50 -7.96 3.28 -4.52
N ALA A 51 -6.65 3.32 -4.26
CA ALA A 51 -5.64 3.57 -5.28
C ALA A 51 -5.54 2.41 -6.28
N GLU A 52 -5.72 1.18 -5.82
CA GLU A 52 -5.81 0.02 -6.72
C GLU A 52 -7.08 0.04 -7.57
N LEU A 53 -8.22 0.38 -6.96
CA LEU A 53 -9.49 0.55 -7.68
C LEU A 53 -9.37 1.59 -8.80
N LEU A 54 -8.72 2.73 -8.53
CA LEU A 54 -8.53 3.78 -9.54
C LEU A 54 -7.58 3.39 -10.69
N LYS A 55 -6.80 2.31 -10.57
CA LYS A 55 -6.03 1.76 -11.70
C LYS A 55 -6.91 1.00 -12.70
N GLY A 56 -8.12 0.61 -12.28
CA GLY A 56 -9.11 -0.06 -13.11
C GLY A 56 -9.78 0.87 -14.14
N LYS A 57 -10.70 0.30 -14.91
CA LYS A 57 -11.50 1.06 -15.88
C LYS A 57 -12.63 1.81 -15.19
N VAL A 58 -13.10 2.90 -15.82
CA VAL A 58 -14.22 3.71 -15.32
C VAL A 58 -15.43 2.86 -14.97
N ASP A 59 -15.80 1.91 -15.84
CA ASP A 59 -16.95 1.01 -15.65
C ASP A 59 -16.86 0.16 -14.37
N GLU A 60 -15.68 -0.41 -14.10
CA GLU A 60 -15.42 -1.20 -12.88
C GLU A 60 -15.41 -0.32 -11.63
N ILE A 61 -14.84 0.88 -11.74
CA ILE A 61 -14.83 1.84 -10.64
C ILE A 61 -16.26 2.24 -10.29
N THR A 62 -17.07 2.59 -11.30
CA THR A 62 -18.48 2.98 -11.12
C THR A 62 -19.33 1.87 -10.51
N ALA A 63 -19.08 0.61 -10.89
CA ALA A 63 -19.76 -0.54 -10.31
C ALA A 63 -19.41 -0.77 -8.83
N GLN A 64 -18.23 -0.33 -8.37
CA GLN A 64 -17.85 -0.46 -6.96
C GLN A 64 -18.35 0.70 -6.09
N LEU A 65 -18.72 1.86 -6.67
CA LEU A 65 -19.19 3.02 -5.91
C LEU A 65 -20.44 2.73 -5.07
N GLU A 66 -21.28 1.78 -5.49
CA GLU A 66 -22.48 1.39 -4.72
C GLU A 66 -22.14 0.76 -3.37
N HIS A 67 -20.99 0.10 -3.28
CA HIS A 67 -20.50 -0.62 -2.11
C HIS A 67 -19.59 0.22 -1.20
N LEU A 68 -19.19 1.42 -1.64
CA LEU A 68 -18.32 2.31 -0.88
C LEU A 68 -19.13 3.15 0.11
N SER A 69 -18.51 3.41 1.26
CA SER A 69 -19.03 4.32 2.28
C SER A 69 -18.87 5.79 1.82
N PRO A 70 -19.66 6.74 2.36
CA PRO A 70 -19.51 8.16 2.03
C PRO A 70 -18.08 8.68 2.24
N ASP A 71 -17.41 8.34 3.34
CA ASP A 71 -15.99 8.64 3.58
C ASP A 71 -15.05 8.11 2.48
N GLU A 72 -15.31 6.90 2.00
CA GLU A 72 -14.52 6.26 0.94
C GLU A 72 -14.77 6.92 -0.42
N LEU A 73 -16.00 7.32 -0.70
CA LEU A 73 -16.38 8.05 -1.91
C LEU A 73 -15.73 9.45 -1.94
N GLU A 74 -15.70 10.16 -0.82
CA GLU A 74 -15.01 11.45 -0.70
C GLU A 74 -13.50 11.30 -0.93
N ARG A 75 -12.87 10.30 -0.30
CA ARG A 75 -11.45 9.97 -0.53
C ARG A 75 -11.18 9.58 -1.97
N LEU A 76 -12.01 8.73 -2.58
CA LEU A 76 -11.85 8.30 -3.96
C LEU A 76 -12.01 9.48 -4.94
N GLY A 77 -12.94 10.39 -4.66
CA GLY A 77 -13.12 11.64 -5.40
C GLY A 77 -11.88 12.53 -5.35
N ASP A 78 -11.30 12.75 -4.17
CA ASP A 78 -10.07 13.53 -4.00
C ASP A 78 -8.87 12.90 -4.73
N MET A 79 -8.70 11.59 -4.60
CA MET A 79 -7.64 10.84 -5.27
C MET A 79 -7.77 10.88 -6.80
N GLU A 80 -8.99 10.77 -7.32
CA GLU A 80 -9.22 10.88 -8.77
C GLU A 80 -9.03 12.33 -9.25
N GLN A 81 -9.41 13.34 -8.44
CA GLN A 81 -9.26 14.75 -8.77
C GLN A 81 -7.80 15.21 -8.78
N THR A 82 -6.96 14.67 -7.89
CA THR A 82 -5.52 14.92 -7.85
C THR A 82 -4.72 14.05 -8.83
N GLY A 83 -5.31 12.94 -9.28
CA GLY A 83 -4.72 11.99 -10.23
C GLY A 83 -5.21 12.15 -11.68
N GLN A 84 -5.98 11.16 -12.15
CA GLN A 84 -6.37 10.99 -13.56
C GLN A 84 -7.51 11.90 -14.03
N GLN A 85 -8.27 12.49 -13.10
CA GLN A 85 -9.33 13.48 -13.36
C GLN A 85 -10.39 13.00 -14.38
N ARG A 86 -10.72 11.71 -14.37
CA ARG A 86 -11.72 11.14 -15.29
C ARG A 86 -13.09 11.68 -14.94
N LYS A 87 -13.65 12.49 -15.83
CA LYS A 87 -14.97 13.12 -15.66
C LYS A 87 -16.10 12.12 -15.42
N GLY A 88 -16.00 10.91 -16.01
CA GLY A 88 -16.96 9.83 -15.75
C GLY A 88 -16.92 9.30 -14.32
N VAL A 89 -15.72 9.15 -13.74
CA VAL A 89 -15.56 8.69 -12.34
C VAL A 89 -15.99 9.78 -11.37
N LEU A 90 -15.50 11.01 -11.56
CA LEU A 90 -15.85 12.15 -10.70
C LEU A 90 -17.35 12.45 -10.70
N GLY A 91 -18.01 12.35 -11.87
CA GLY A 91 -19.46 12.48 -11.98
C GLY A 91 -20.19 11.42 -11.17
N ALA A 92 -19.85 10.15 -11.38
CA ALA A 92 -20.50 9.04 -10.68
C ALA A 92 -20.28 9.08 -9.15
N VAL A 93 -19.10 9.49 -8.68
CA VAL A 93 -18.83 9.69 -7.25
C VAL A 93 -19.72 10.78 -6.65
N ALA A 94 -19.83 11.92 -7.34
CA ALA A 94 -20.68 13.03 -6.90
C ALA A 94 -22.16 12.64 -6.87
N GLU A 95 -22.64 11.92 -7.89
CA GLU A 95 -24.01 11.39 -7.95
C GLU A 95 -24.28 10.44 -6.78
N ARG A 96 -23.34 9.55 -6.44
CA ARG A 96 -23.51 8.61 -5.33
C ARG A 96 -23.54 9.31 -3.97
N LEU A 97 -22.65 10.28 -3.73
CA LEU A 97 -22.65 11.08 -2.50
C LEU A 97 -23.96 11.87 -2.32
N LEU A 98 -24.48 12.44 -3.42
CA LEU A 98 -25.76 13.13 -3.41
C LEU A 98 -26.91 12.18 -3.04
N ALA A 99 -26.96 10.99 -3.65
CA ALA A 99 -27.99 9.98 -3.37
C ALA A 99 -27.97 9.56 -1.89
N LEU A 100 -26.79 9.23 -1.35
CA LEU A 100 -26.64 8.87 0.07
C LEU A 100 -27.11 10.00 0.99
N SER A 101 -26.77 11.26 0.66
CA SER A 101 -27.20 12.42 1.44
C SER A 101 -28.72 12.55 1.45
N ALA A 102 -29.38 12.36 0.30
CA ALA A 102 -30.83 12.40 0.19
C ALA A 102 -31.50 11.28 1.02
N GLU A 103 -30.99 10.06 0.95
CA GLU A 103 -31.48 8.92 1.74
C GLU A 103 -31.36 9.16 3.26
N GLN A 104 -30.34 9.91 3.71
CA GLN A 104 -30.19 10.31 5.12
C GLN A 104 -31.18 11.42 5.53
N GLN A 105 -31.63 12.28 4.60
CA GLN A 105 -32.58 13.35 4.90
C GLN A 105 -34.04 12.85 4.95
N GLU A 106 -34.36 11.76 4.26
CA GLU A 106 -35.71 11.18 4.20
C GLU A 106 -36.06 10.28 5.40
N GLN A 107 -35.07 9.93 6.24
CA GLN A 107 -35.27 9.18 7.50
C GLN A 107 -35.42 10.05 8.76
N GLY A 108 -35.58 11.38 8.59
CA GLY A 108 -35.78 12.35 9.67
C GLY A 108 -37.24 12.69 9.96
#